data_AF-K2DVV2-F1
#
_entry.id   AF-K2DVV2-F1
#
_cell.length_a   1.000
_cell.length_b   1.000
_cell.length_c   1.000
_cell.angle_alpha   90.00
_cell.angle_beta   90.00
_cell.angle_gamma   90.00
#
_symmetry.space_group_name_H-M   'P 1'
#
loop_
_entity.id
_entity.type
_entity.pdbx_description
1 polymer ?
#
loop_
_entity_poly.entity_id
_entity_poly.type
_entity_poly.pdbx_seq_one_letter_code
_entity_poly.pdbx_strand_id
1 'polypeptide(L)'
;MQESKRLTAERIAKEYNLAEATIKRYGRYARSIDNLAKNEDELIPKILTGKVKISQDNVSKLTKQSSEVVNNIKNQLSKSDSDFVRYSNVRKIIPVKKEKVTVKDMPVYDPDAEISSLTLTIPSWISSIERTLSNSDFNKTSSKARIKLQNELKQLGYTVNVMLLAIEEK
;
A
#
# COMPACT_ATOMS: atom_id res chain seq x y z
N MET A 1 24.16 -8.97 -7.95
CA MET A 1 23.65 -8.22 -9.13
C MET A 1 22.58 -7.15 -8.80
N GLN A 2 21.88 -7.19 -7.65
CA GLN A 2 20.91 -6.14 -7.28
C GLN A 2 21.56 -4.84 -6.74
N GLU A 3 22.74 -4.95 -6.13
CA GLU A 3 23.45 -3.85 -5.47
C GLU A 3 23.97 -2.79 -6.45
N SER A 4 24.56 -3.20 -7.56
CA SER A 4 24.99 -2.30 -8.65
C SER A 4 23.83 -1.46 -9.24
N LYS A 5 22.62 -2.04 -9.35
CA LYS A 5 21.44 -1.34 -9.87
C LYS A 5 20.92 -0.24 -8.92
N ARG A 6 21.06 -0.42 -7.60
CA ARG A 6 20.71 0.60 -6.60
C ARG A 6 21.65 1.80 -6.72
N LEU A 7 22.95 1.55 -6.81
CA LEU A 7 23.97 2.59 -6.94
C LEU A 7 23.78 3.46 -8.20
N THR A 8 23.42 2.86 -9.34
CA THR A 8 23.18 3.61 -10.58
C THR A 8 21.92 4.48 -10.50
N ALA A 9 20.82 3.94 -9.96
CA ALA A 9 19.57 4.70 -9.84
C ALA A 9 19.70 5.86 -8.85
N GLU A 10 20.41 5.64 -7.74
CA GLU A 10 20.67 6.67 -6.73
C GLU A 10 21.59 7.78 -7.28
N ARG A 11 22.60 7.44 -8.08
CA ARG A 11 23.47 8.43 -8.72
C ARG A 11 22.70 9.33 -9.68
N ILE A 12 21.90 8.74 -10.57
CA ILE A 12 21.07 9.50 -11.54
C ILE A 12 20.01 10.32 -10.80
N ALA A 13 19.46 9.81 -9.70
CA ALA A 13 18.50 10.53 -8.86
C ALA A 13 19.07 11.85 -8.34
N LYS A 14 20.31 11.78 -7.81
CA LYS A 14 21.05 12.94 -7.30
C LYS A 14 21.42 13.92 -8.43
N GLU A 15 21.88 13.41 -9.57
CA GLU A 15 22.32 14.24 -10.70
C GLU A 15 21.17 15.06 -11.32
N TYR A 16 19.98 14.47 -11.44
CA TYR A 16 18.83 15.10 -12.10
C TYR A 16 17.76 15.62 -11.13
N ASN A 17 18.01 15.61 -9.81
CA ASN A 17 17.05 15.98 -8.77
C ASN A 17 15.71 15.23 -8.89
N LEU A 18 15.78 13.93 -9.18
CA LEU A 18 14.61 13.06 -9.31
C LEU A 18 14.57 12.04 -8.18
N ALA A 19 13.37 11.62 -7.80
CA ALA A 19 13.24 10.49 -6.87
C ALA A 19 13.79 9.20 -7.50
N GLU A 20 14.59 8.42 -6.75
CA GLU A 20 15.13 7.12 -7.18
C GLU A 20 14.00 6.17 -7.64
N ALA A 21 12.84 6.23 -6.99
CA ALA A 21 11.64 5.49 -7.36
C ALA A 21 11.16 5.79 -8.78
N THR A 22 11.28 7.04 -9.24
CA THR A 22 10.91 7.46 -10.60
C THR A 22 11.85 6.82 -11.63
N ILE A 23 13.16 6.87 -11.40
CA ILE A 23 14.15 6.23 -12.30
C ILE A 23 13.91 4.72 -12.40
N LYS A 24 13.69 4.06 -11.26
CA LYS A 24 13.32 2.64 -11.22
C LYS A 24 12.00 2.35 -11.95
N ARG A 25 11.03 3.26 -11.90
CA ARG A 25 9.74 3.11 -12.62
C ARG A 25 9.94 3.19 -14.13
N TYR A 26 10.63 4.21 -14.63
CA TYR A 26 10.93 4.35 -16.06
C TYR A 26 11.85 3.25 -16.59
N GLY A 27 12.85 2.82 -15.81
CA GLY A 27 13.71 1.69 -16.20
C GLY A 27 12.96 0.35 -16.28
N ARG A 28 11.97 0.12 -15.42
CA ARG A 28 11.06 -1.04 -15.54
C ARG A 28 10.17 -0.94 -16.77
N TYR A 29 9.65 0.25 -17.06
CA TYR A 29 8.83 0.51 -18.24
C TYR A 29 9.62 0.25 -19.53
N ALA A 30 10.82 0.82 -19.66
CA ALA A 30 11.70 0.60 -20.82
C ALA A 30 11.97 -0.88 -21.08
N ARG A 31 12.36 -1.63 -20.03
CA ARG A 31 12.56 -3.08 -20.14
C ARG A 31 11.29 -3.83 -20.55
N SER A 32 10.12 -3.35 -20.12
CA SER A 32 8.84 -3.96 -20.49
C SER A 32 8.54 -3.75 -21.97
N ILE A 33 8.84 -2.56 -22.50
CA ILE A 33 8.76 -2.25 -23.93
C ILE A 33 9.73 -3.13 -24.73
N ASP A 34 10.99 -3.25 -24.31
CA ASP A 34 11.99 -4.09 -24.99
C ASP A 34 11.56 -5.57 -25.03
N ASN A 35 10.98 -6.07 -23.94
CA ASN A 35 10.48 -7.44 -23.86
C ASN A 35 9.26 -7.66 -24.76
N LEU A 36 8.35 -6.69 -24.85
CA LEU A 36 7.20 -6.78 -25.75
C LEU A 36 7.62 -6.66 -27.21
N ALA A 37 8.61 -5.84 -27.52
CA ALA A 37 9.13 -5.69 -28.88
C ALA A 37 9.61 -7.02 -29.47
N LYS A 38 10.21 -7.91 -28.64
CA LYS A 38 10.64 -9.25 -29.11
C LYS A 38 9.54 -10.13 -29.68
N ASN A 39 8.29 -9.93 -29.25
CA ASN A 39 7.16 -10.77 -29.64
C ASN A 39 6.13 -10.02 -30.50
N GLU A 40 6.10 -8.68 -30.44
CA GLU A 40 4.98 -7.85 -30.89
C GLU A 40 5.46 -6.55 -31.56
N ASP A 41 6.15 -6.70 -32.70
CA ASP A 41 6.79 -5.59 -33.42
C ASP A 41 5.82 -4.48 -33.88
N GLU A 42 4.54 -4.79 -34.09
CA GLU A 42 3.58 -3.84 -34.65
C GLU A 42 2.91 -2.95 -33.60
N LEU A 43 2.81 -3.41 -32.35
CA LEU A 43 2.09 -2.71 -31.29
C LEU A 43 2.94 -1.61 -30.64
N ILE A 44 4.24 -1.87 -30.48
CA ILE A 44 5.17 -0.97 -29.78
C ILE A 44 5.31 0.39 -30.46
N PRO A 45 5.49 0.49 -31.79
CA PRO A 45 5.52 1.78 -32.48
C PRO A 45 4.22 2.58 -32.25
N LYS A 46 3.06 1.91 -32.21
CA LYS A 46 1.76 2.58 -31.98
C LYS A 46 1.62 3.10 -30.54
N ILE A 47 2.21 2.41 -29.56
CA ILE A 47 2.28 2.90 -28.16
C ILE A 47 3.23 4.10 -28.06
N LEU A 48 4.43 4.02 -28.64
CA LEU A 48 5.45 5.06 -28.56
C LEU A 48 5.07 6.34 -29.32
N THR A 49 4.38 6.20 -30.45
CA THR A 49 3.81 7.34 -31.21
C THR A 49 2.57 7.94 -30.56
N GLY A 50 2.07 7.33 -29.48
CA GLY A 50 0.88 7.80 -28.77
C GLY A 50 -0.44 7.48 -29.47
N LYS A 51 -0.42 6.75 -30.60
CA LYS A 51 -1.63 6.23 -31.25
C LYS A 51 -2.39 5.28 -30.33
N VAL A 52 -1.71 4.56 -29.44
CA VAL A 52 -2.34 3.71 -28.42
C VAL A 52 -1.96 4.19 -27.03
N LYS A 53 -2.91 4.73 -26.28
CA LYS A 53 -2.68 5.20 -24.90
C LYS A 53 -2.81 4.05 -23.90
N ILE A 54 -1.67 3.55 -23.43
CA ILE A 54 -1.55 2.53 -22.37
C ILE A 54 -0.74 3.10 -21.20
N SER A 55 -1.16 2.86 -19.96
CA SER A 55 -0.37 3.30 -18.80
C SER A 55 0.87 2.43 -18.63
N GLN A 56 1.93 3.00 -18.03
CA GLN A 56 3.18 2.28 -17.77
C GLN A 56 2.97 0.96 -17.00
N ASP A 57 2.09 0.97 -16.01
CA ASP A 57 1.75 -0.22 -15.23
C ASP A 57 1.03 -1.28 -16.06
N ASN A 58 0.17 -0.87 -16.99
CA ASN A 58 -0.52 -1.80 -17.88
C ASN A 58 0.45 -2.41 -18.90
N VAL A 59 1.41 -1.64 -19.43
CA VAL A 59 2.49 -2.19 -20.28
C VAL A 59 3.31 -3.24 -19.54
N SER A 60 3.65 -2.99 -18.28
CA SER A 60 4.30 -3.99 -17.42
C SER A 60 3.44 -5.24 -17.21
N LYS A 61 2.11 -5.10 -17.06
CA LYS A 61 1.19 -6.24 -16.95
C LYS A 61 1.11 -7.05 -18.24
N LEU A 62 1.13 -6.40 -19.41
CA LEU A 62 1.11 -7.08 -20.70
C LEU A 62 2.30 -8.03 -20.86
N THR A 63 3.49 -7.68 -20.36
CA THR A 63 4.65 -8.59 -20.40
C THR A 63 4.46 -9.90 -19.62
N LYS A 64 3.49 -9.94 -18.69
CA LYS A 64 3.23 -11.09 -17.81
C LYS A 64 1.96 -11.85 -18.18
N GLN A 65 1.17 -11.36 -19.13
CA GLN A 65 -0.06 -12.00 -19.58
C GLN A 65 0.21 -12.88 -20.81
N SER A 66 -0.63 -13.89 -21.03
CA SER A 66 -0.52 -14.77 -22.20
C SER A 66 -0.68 -13.98 -23.51
N SER A 67 -0.03 -14.46 -24.57
CA SER A 67 -0.09 -13.90 -25.94
C SER A 67 -1.52 -13.72 -26.46
N GLU A 68 -2.50 -14.47 -25.94
CA GLU A 68 -3.92 -14.33 -26.25
C GLU A 68 -4.51 -12.96 -25.87
N VAL A 69 -4.09 -12.37 -24.74
CA VAL A 69 -4.56 -11.04 -24.31
C VAL A 69 -4.02 -9.96 -25.24
N VAL A 70 -2.77 -10.12 -25.70
CA VAL A 70 -2.12 -9.18 -26.62
C VAL A 70 -2.75 -9.27 -28.02
N ASN A 71 -3.06 -10.47 -28.50
CA ASN A 71 -3.79 -10.68 -29.74
C ASN A 71 -5.21 -10.11 -29.69
N ASN A 72 -5.91 -10.23 -28.55
CA ASN A 72 -7.21 -9.59 -28.37
C ASN A 72 -7.14 -8.05 -28.39
N ILE A 73 -6.06 -7.48 -27.83
CA ILE A 73 -5.79 -6.05 -27.98
C ILE A 73 -5.59 -5.72 -29.45
N LYS A 74 -4.71 -6.44 -30.17
CA LYS A 74 -4.44 -6.22 -31.60
C LYS A 74 -5.71 -6.28 -32.47
N ASN A 75 -6.56 -7.28 -32.24
CA ASN A 75 -7.83 -7.48 -32.97
C ASN A 75 -8.90 -6.42 -32.66
N GLN A 76 -8.88 -5.82 -31.47
CA GLN A 76 -9.74 -4.69 -31.14
C GLN A 76 -9.17 -3.36 -31.68
N LEU A 77 -7.84 -3.22 -31.71
CA LEU A 77 -7.15 -2.09 -32.32
C LEU A 77 -7.40 -2.02 -33.84
N SER A 78 -7.54 -3.16 -34.53
CA SER A 78 -7.86 -3.21 -35.96
C SER A 78 -9.34 -2.96 -36.27
N LYS A 79 -10.24 -3.08 -35.28
CA LYS A 79 -11.69 -2.89 -35.45
C LYS A 79 -12.16 -1.45 -35.16
N SER A 80 -11.34 -0.65 -34.47
CA SER A 80 -11.66 0.76 -34.27
C SER A 80 -11.17 1.56 -35.49
N ASP A 81 -12.08 2.10 -36.30
CA ASP A 81 -11.82 3.00 -37.43
C ASP A 81 -11.13 4.34 -37.06
N SER A 82 -10.71 4.48 -35.80
CA SER A 82 -9.97 5.64 -35.32
C SER A 82 -8.48 5.34 -35.29
N ASP A 83 -7.66 6.21 -35.88
CA ASP A 83 -6.19 6.21 -35.81
C ASP A 83 -5.60 6.26 -34.38
N PHE A 84 -6.47 6.37 -33.36
CA PHE A 84 -6.12 6.63 -31.98
C PHE A 84 -6.99 5.85 -30.97
N VAL A 85 -6.35 5.18 -30.02
CA VAL A 85 -7.00 4.38 -28.97
C VAL A 85 -6.80 5.00 -27.60
N ARG A 86 -7.93 5.36 -26.97
CA ARG A 86 -8.00 5.97 -25.63
C ARG A 86 -7.72 4.96 -24.51
N TYR A 87 -7.24 5.46 -23.37
CA TYR A 87 -7.07 4.67 -22.14
C TYR A 87 -8.33 3.90 -21.72
N SER A 88 -9.51 4.47 -21.93
CA SER A 88 -10.80 3.85 -21.59
C SER A 88 -11.02 2.52 -22.30
N ASN A 89 -10.59 2.44 -23.56
CA ASN A 89 -10.78 1.25 -24.39
C ASN A 89 -9.78 0.17 -23.98
N VAL A 90 -8.51 0.55 -23.79
CA VAL A 90 -7.46 -0.35 -23.33
C VAL A 90 -7.77 -0.95 -21.95
N ARG A 91 -8.33 -0.17 -21.02
CA ARG A 91 -8.70 -0.64 -19.67
C ARG A 91 -9.83 -1.67 -19.64
N LYS A 92 -10.70 -1.71 -20.67
CA LYS A 92 -11.73 -2.75 -20.79
C LYS A 92 -11.13 -4.10 -21.20
N ILE A 93 -10.04 -4.06 -21.97
CA ILE A 93 -9.42 -5.23 -22.59
C ILE A 93 -8.37 -5.85 -21.67
N ILE A 94 -7.55 -5.02 -21.01
CA ILE A 94 -6.59 -5.49 -20.01
C ILE A 94 -7.37 -5.69 -18.71
N PRO A 95 -7.66 -6.94 -18.29
CA PRO A 95 -8.31 -7.15 -17.02
C PRO A 95 -7.33 -6.66 -15.95
N VAL A 96 -7.62 -5.48 -15.39
CA VAL A 96 -7.08 -5.14 -14.09
C VAL A 96 -7.68 -6.21 -13.19
N LYS A 97 -6.87 -7.14 -12.69
CA LYS A 97 -7.18 -7.82 -11.43
C LYS A 97 -7.36 -6.69 -10.42
N LYS A 98 -8.55 -6.10 -10.38
CA LYS A 98 -9.06 -5.54 -9.16
C LYS A 98 -9.17 -6.78 -8.31
N GLU A 99 -8.23 -6.97 -7.40
CA GLU A 99 -8.58 -7.64 -6.16
C GLU A 99 -9.81 -6.86 -5.70
N LYS A 100 -10.98 -7.41 -6.01
CA LYS A 100 -12.24 -6.90 -5.50
C LYS A 100 -12.19 -7.33 -4.04
N VAL A 101 -11.39 -6.65 -3.24
CA VAL A 101 -11.63 -6.61 -1.80
C VAL A 101 -12.90 -5.79 -1.69
N THR A 102 -14.01 -6.48 -1.80
CA THR A 102 -15.31 -5.91 -1.48
C THR A 102 -15.28 -5.59 0.01
N VAL A 103 -15.97 -4.55 0.45
CA VAL A 103 -16.09 -4.20 1.89
C VAL A 103 -16.63 -5.39 2.72
N LYS A 104 -17.17 -6.41 2.06
CA LYS A 104 -17.70 -7.66 2.63
C LYS A 104 -16.71 -8.82 2.69
N ASP A 105 -15.49 -8.70 2.18
CA ASP A 105 -14.52 -9.78 2.33
C ASP A 105 -14.09 -9.84 3.80
N MET A 106 -14.46 -10.95 4.44
CA MET A 106 -14.15 -11.19 5.86
C MET A 106 -12.63 -11.21 6.01
N PRO A 107 -12.06 -10.43 6.95
CA PRO A 107 -10.63 -10.48 7.19
C PRO A 107 -10.24 -11.90 7.57
N VAL A 108 -9.04 -12.31 7.17
CA VAL A 108 -8.44 -13.55 7.66
C VAL A 108 -8.40 -13.46 9.18
N TYR A 109 -8.91 -14.50 9.85
CA TYR A 109 -8.87 -14.57 11.31
C TYR A 109 -7.41 -14.42 11.77
N ASP A 110 -7.17 -13.37 12.56
CA ASP A 110 -5.87 -13.09 13.16
C ASP A 110 -5.97 -13.44 14.66
N PRO A 111 -5.30 -14.51 15.12
CA PRO A 111 -5.32 -14.90 16.53
C PRO A 111 -4.73 -13.83 17.45
N ASP A 112 -3.92 -12.92 16.92
CA ASP A 112 -3.26 -11.85 17.66
C ASP A 112 -4.03 -10.52 17.59
N ALA A 113 -5.20 -10.48 16.94
CA ALA A 113 -5.95 -9.25 16.72
C ALA A 113 -6.33 -8.52 18.02
N GLU A 114 -6.78 -9.26 19.03
CA GLU A 114 -7.18 -8.69 20.33
C GLU A 114 -5.95 -8.18 21.10
N ILE A 115 -4.85 -8.93 21.10
CA ILE A 115 -3.59 -8.54 21.74
C ILE A 115 -3.03 -7.28 21.07
N SER A 116 -3.03 -7.25 19.74
CA SER A 116 -2.58 -6.12 18.93
C SER A 116 -3.42 -4.88 19.17
N SER A 117 -4.75 -5.04 19.25
CA SER A 117 -5.68 -3.93 19.51
C SER A 117 -5.44 -3.29 20.88
N LEU A 118 -5.27 -4.12 21.92
CA LEU A 118 -4.97 -3.62 23.26
C LEU A 118 -3.59 -2.94 23.31
N THR A 119 -2.56 -3.59 22.76
CA THR A 119 -1.18 -3.07 22.73
C THR A 119 -1.10 -1.70 22.05
N LEU A 120 -1.86 -1.49 20.98
CA LEU A 120 -1.88 -0.23 20.24
C LEU A 120 -2.52 0.93 21.04
N THR A 121 -3.44 0.63 21.96
CA THR A 121 -4.20 1.65 22.71
C THR A 121 -3.58 2.01 24.06
N ILE A 122 -2.81 1.11 24.67
CA ILE A 122 -2.14 1.33 25.96
C ILE A 122 -1.33 2.64 26.03
N PRO A 123 -0.53 3.04 25.01
CA PRO A 123 0.22 4.30 25.07
C PRO A 123 -0.68 5.53 25.28
N SER A 124 -1.89 5.53 24.72
CA SER A 124 -2.85 6.63 24.88
C SER A 124 -3.39 6.74 26.32
N TRP A 125 -3.56 5.62 27.01
CA TRP A 125 -3.94 5.60 28.42
C TRP A 125 -2.82 6.13 29.30
N ILE A 126 -1.58 5.69 29.05
CA ILE A 126 -0.39 6.18 29.76
C ILE A 126 -0.28 7.70 29.59
N SER A 127 -0.28 8.20 28.35
CA SER A 127 -0.19 9.64 28.09
C SER A 127 -1.33 10.44 28.72
N SER A 128 -2.53 9.85 28.82
CA SER A 128 -3.66 10.52 29.48
C SER A 128 -3.48 10.61 31.00
N ILE A 129 -2.94 9.57 31.63
CA ILE A 129 -2.60 9.57 33.07
C ILE A 129 -1.49 10.58 33.35
N GLU A 130 -0.41 10.57 32.55
CA GLU A 130 0.70 11.52 32.68
C GLU A 130 0.24 12.96 32.53
N ARG A 131 -0.58 13.25 31.51
CA ARG A 131 -1.14 14.59 31.30
C ARG A 131 -1.98 15.04 32.50
N THR A 132 -2.81 14.17 33.06
CA THR A 132 -3.60 14.49 34.25
C THR A 132 -2.70 14.74 35.47
N LEU A 133 -1.61 13.97 35.62
CA LEU A 133 -0.65 14.15 36.70
C LEU A 133 0.07 15.51 36.60
N SER A 134 0.49 15.92 35.39
CA SER A 134 1.21 17.17 35.17
C SER A 134 0.32 18.42 35.28
N ASN A 135 -0.93 18.33 34.84
CA ASN A 135 -1.80 19.51 34.71
C ASN A 135 -2.75 19.71 35.88
N SER A 136 -2.91 18.72 36.78
CA SER A 136 -3.87 18.80 37.88
C SER A 136 -3.24 19.29 39.18
N ASP A 137 -3.82 20.33 39.78
CA ASP A 137 -3.51 20.73 41.15
C ASP A 137 -4.38 19.93 42.14
N PHE A 138 -3.85 18.81 42.61
CA PHE A 138 -4.60 17.90 43.50
C PHE A 138 -5.02 18.52 44.83
N ASN A 139 -4.42 19.63 45.26
CA ASN A 139 -4.84 20.35 46.47
C ASN A 139 -6.16 21.10 46.28
N LYS A 140 -6.45 21.53 45.04
CA LYS A 140 -7.69 22.25 44.68
C LYS A 140 -8.80 21.32 44.17
N THR A 141 -8.49 20.06 43.89
CA THR A 141 -9.50 19.07 43.45
C THR A 141 -10.41 18.61 44.58
N SER A 142 -11.68 18.34 44.26
CA SER A 142 -12.65 17.86 45.24
C SER A 142 -12.28 16.47 45.78
N SER A 143 -12.58 16.22 47.07
CA SER A 143 -12.38 14.92 47.71
C SER A 143 -13.08 13.78 46.95
N LYS A 144 -14.33 14.02 46.52
CA LYS A 144 -15.12 13.07 45.72
C LYS A 144 -14.41 12.68 44.42
N ALA A 145 -13.84 13.65 43.69
CA ALA A 145 -13.12 13.38 42.45
C ALA A 145 -11.85 12.56 42.69
N ARG A 146 -11.08 12.87 43.75
CA ARG A 146 -9.87 12.12 44.12
C ARG A 146 -10.17 10.67 44.51
N ILE A 147 -11.20 10.45 45.33
CA ILE A 147 -11.62 9.09 45.74
C ILE A 147 -12.05 8.27 44.52
N LYS A 148 -12.83 8.88 43.61
CA LYS A 148 -13.24 8.20 42.38
C LYS A 148 -12.02 7.83 41.52
N LEU A 149 -11.11 8.77 41.27
CA LEU A 149 -9.89 8.52 40.50
C LEU A 149 -9.05 7.40 41.12
N GLN A 150 -8.90 7.41 42.45
CA GLN A 150 -8.15 6.37 43.17
C GLN A 150 -8.76 4.99 42.97
N ASN A 151 -10.09 4.86 43.04
CA ASN A 151 -10.77 3.59 42.86
C ASN A 151 -10.60 3.05 41.43
N GLU A 152 -10.80 3.89 40.41
CA GLU A 152 -10.62 3.49 39.01
C GLU A 152 -9.17 3.08 38.69
N LEU A 153 -8.18 3.83 39.21
CA LEU A 153 -6.77 3.49 39.01
C LEU A 153 -6.38 2.17 39.69
N LYS A 154 -6.93 1.88 40.88
CA LYS A 154 -6.73 0.58 41.55
C LYS A 154 -7.32 -0.57 40.74
N GLN A 155 -8.51 -0.40 40.18
CA GLN A 155 -9.16 -1.41 39.33
C GLN A 155 -8.39 -1.64 38.02
N LEU A 156 -7.89 -0.58 37.40
CA LEU A 156 -7.02 -0.68 36.23
C LEU A 156 -5.74 -1.46 36.56
N GLY A 157 -5.07 -1.11 37.66
CA GLY A 157 -3.86 -1.80 38.10
C GLY A 157 -4.09 -3.28 38.41
N TYR A 158 -5.19 -3.63 39.07
CA TYR A 158 -5.58 -5.02 39.30
C TYR A 158 -5.78 -5.79 37.98
N THR A 159 -6.53 -5.21 37.04
CA THR A 159 -6.79 -5.83 35.73
C THR A 159 -5.50 -6.04 34.94
N VAL A 160 -4.58 -5.07 34.97
CA VAL A 160 -3.25 -5.18 34.35
C VAL A 160 -2.46 -6.33 34.97
N ASN A 161 -2.42 -6.44 36.30
CA ASN A 161 -1.70 -7.51 36.97
C ASN A 161 -2.27 -8.90 36.64
N VAL A 162 -3.60 -9.04 36.58
CA VAL A 162 -4.24 -10.30 36.15
C VAL A 162 -3.83 -10.67 34.73
N MET A 163 -3.82 -9.69 33.81
CA MET A 163 -3.38 -9.92 32.42
C MET A 163 -1.91 -10.30 32.34
N LEU A 164 -1.04 -9.66 33.12
CA LEU A 164 0.38 -9.98 33.18
C LEU A 164 0.61 -11.43 33.67
N LEU A 165 -0.06 -11.83 34.75
CA LEU A 165 0.01 -13.21 35.25
C LEU A 165 -0.47 -14.22 34.19
N ALA A 166 -1.57 -13.93 33.49
CA ALA A 166 -2.09 -14.81 32.44
C ALA A 166 -1.15 -14.94 31.22
N ILE A 167 -0.30 -13.95 30.97
CA ILE A 167 0.74 -14.01 29.94
C ILE A 167 1.98 -14.76 30.47
N GLU A 168 2.37 -14.57 31.73
CA GLU A 168 3.51 -15.21 32.37
C GLU A 168 3.31 -16.72 32.62
N GLU A 169 2.06 -17.17 32.82
CA GLU A 169 1.73 -18.59 33.02
C GLU A 169 1.79 -19.44 31.73
N LYS A 170 2.15 -18.85 30.59
CA LYS A 170 2.29 -19.53 29.28
C LYS A 170 3.73 -19.55 28.79
#